data_AF-A0A1M6Z8I9-F1
#
_entry.id   AF-A0A1M6Z8I9-F1
#
_cell.length_a   1.000
_cell.length_b   1.000
_cell.length_c   1.000
_cell.angle_alpha   90.00
_cell.angle_beta   90.00
_cell.angle_gamma   90.00
#
_symmetry.space_group_name_H-M   'P 1'
#
loop_
_entity.id
_entity.type
_entity.pdbx_description
1 polymer ?
#
loop_
_entity_poly.entity_id
_entity_poly.type
_entity_poly.pdbx_seq_one_letter_code
_entity_poly.pdbx_strand_id
1 'polypeptide(L)'
;MAWYGSGNEDDFQMSVVTTYRAAAVLLFAGVLTGCASSSQKDIADDGYYSQNMPTLADSASSSMSAGQSLAAADNYLTDPTGAIRDALMDEHERWAGTPYRLGGTSFNGIDCSALVQNVFSEAFQVELPRTTSRQVNTGVAISRTELEPGDLVFFRPPGNRHVGIYVGDGRFMHASSSRGVMISKLNNSYWSRYYWQARRPVEPTQLSLRQLAYGSSYGG
;
A
#
# COMPACT_ATOMS: atom_id res chain seq x y z
N MET A 1 -56.36 -18.87 -53.04
CA MET A 1 -55.59 -18.49 -54.24
C MET A 1 -54.43 -19.47 -54.36
N ALA A 2 -54.47 -20.29 -55.40
CA ALA A 2 -53.43 -21.24 -55.78
C ALA A 2 -52.35 -20.55 -56.65
N TRP A 3 -51.35 -21.33 -57.10
CA TRP A 3 -50.17 -21.08 -57.96
C TRP A 3 -48.85 -21.20 -57.18
N TYR A 4 -48.12 -22.35 -57.16
CA TYR A 4 -47.34 -23.05 -58.23
C TYR A 4 -46.25 -22.16 -58.83
N GLY A 5 -44.96 -22.50 -58.93
CA GLY A 5 -44.19 -23.71 -58.62
C GLY A 5 -42.71 -23.51 -59.01
N SER A 6 -41.88 -24.54 -58.75
CA SER A 6 -40.69 -25.06 -59.48
C SER A 6 -39.77 -24.06 -60.22
N GLY A 7 -38.45 -24.10 -60.17
CA GLY A 7 -37.48 -25.13 -59.82
C GLY A 7 -36.18 -24.87 -60.62
N ASN A 8 -35.15 -25.67 -60.32
CA ASN A 8 -33.98 -26.05 -61.12
C ASN A 8 -32.61 -25.73 -60.51
N GLU A 9 -31.90 -26.86 -60.43
CA GLU A 9 -30.54 -27.17 -60.06
C GLU A 9 -29.58 -26.88 -61.24
N ASP A 10 -28.33 -27.34 -61.07
CA ASP A 10 -27.24 -27.47 -62.06
C ASP A 10 -26.31 -26.25 -62.13
N ASP A 11 -25.19 -26.21 -61.39
CA ASP A 11 -23.98 -27.05 -61.43
C ASP A 11 -23.02 -26.69 -62.57
N PHE A 12 -21.72 -26.74 -62.23
CA PHE A 12 -20.56 -26.80 -63.12
C PHE A 12 -20.07 -25.53 -63.85
N GLN A 13 -18.87 -25.06 -63.50
CA GLN A 13 -17.64 -25.22 -64.32
C GLN A 13 -16.42 -24.55 -63.66
N MET A 14 -15.33 -25.32 -63.63
CA MET A 14 -13.99 -24.96 -63.18
C MET A 14 -13.22 -24.14 -64.23
N SER A 15 -12.32 -23.24 -63.79
CA SER A 15 -10.93 -23.15 -64.31
C SER A 15 -10.09 -22.34 -63.30
N VAL A 16 -9.29 -22.94 -62.42
CA VAL A 16 -7.88 -23.34 -62.60
C VAL A 16 -7.06 -22.52 -63.61
N VAL A 17 -5.79 -22.29 -63.23
CA VAL A 17 -4.59 -21.94 -64.01
C VAL A 17 -4.16 -20.45 -63.91
N THR A 18 -3.25 -20.10 -62.97
CA THR A 18 -1.78 -19.91 -63.18
C THR A 18 -1.51 -18.51 -63.81
N THR A 19 -0.67 -17.60 -63.30
CA THR A 19 0.75 -17.77 -62.97
C THR A 19 1.30 -16.50 -62.30
N TYR A 20 2.30 -16.71 -61.46
CA TYR A 20 3.15 -15.76 -60.78
C TYR A 20 4.01 -14.85 -61.70
N ARG A 21 4.47 -13.72 -61.14
CA ARG A 21 5.88 -13.28 -60.97
C ARG A 21 6.15 -11.86 -61.47
N ALA A 22 6.49 -10.96 -60.54
CA ALA A 22 7.74 -10.21 -60.61
C ALA A 22 8.02 -9.59 -59.23
N ALA A 23 9.18 -9.93 -58.70
CA ALA A 23 9.75 -9.39 -57.48
C ALA A 23 10.14 -7.91 -57.67
N ALA A 24 9.98 -7.13 -56.62
CA ALA A 24 10.83 -5.96 -56.36
C ALA A 24 11.14 -5.96 -54.87
N VAL A 25 12.30 -6.55 -54.55
CA VAL A 25 12.94 -6.42 -53.24
C VAL A 25 13.55 -5.02 -53.20
N LEU A 26 12.99 -4.14 -52.39
CA LEU A 26 13.68 -2.91 -51.97
C LEU A 26 14.07 -3.07 -50.49
N LEU A 27 15.35 -3.40 -50.32
CA LEU A 27 16.09 -3.28 -49.07
C LEU A 27 16.13 -1.80 -48.67
N PHE A 28 15.35 -1.44 -47.65
CA PHE A 28 15.64 -0.25 -46.85
C PHE A 28 16.16 -0.69 -45.49
N ALA A 29 17.49 -0.71 -45.39
CA ALA A 29 18.20 -0.77 -44.13
C ALA A 29 18.08 0.61 -43.45
N GLY A 30 17.31 0.68 -42.38
CA GLY A 30 17.23 1.83 -41.49
C GLY A 30 17.26 1.34 -40.05
N VAL A 31 18.47 1.15 -39.52
CA VAL A 31 18.69 0.98 -38.07
C VAL A 31 18.49 2.35 -37.44
N LEU A 32 17.34 2.54 -36.78
CA LEU A 32 17.17 3.57 -35.78
C LEU A 32 16.73 2.90 -34.48
N THR A 33 17.71 2.71 -33.63
CA THR A 33 17.61 2.41 -32.20
C THR A 33 16.68 3.43 -31.55
N GLY A 34 15.40 3.07 -31.43
CA GLY A 34 14.42 3.83 -30.68
C GLY A 34 14.24 3.20 -29.30
N CYS A 35 14.84 3.79 -28.27
CA CYS A 35 14.44 3.52 -26.90
C CYS A 35 12.99 4.03 -26.75
N ALA A 36 12.03 3.11 -26.61
CA ALA A 36 10.70 3.47 -26.13
C ALA A 36 10.84 3.91 -24.67
N SER A 37 11.07 5.21 -24.47
CA SER A 37 10.89 5.88 -23.20
C SER A 37 9.38 5.82 -22.88
N SER A 38 8.98 4.86 -22.06
CA SER A 38 7.64 4.84 -21.50
C SER A 38 7.48 6.08 -20.64
N SER A 39 6.63 6.98 -21.13
CA SER A 39 6.19 8.22 -20.50
C SER A 39 5.96 8.04 -19.01
N GLN A 40 6.88 8.59 -18.23
CA GLN A 40 6.80 8.72 -16.78
C GLN A 40 5.63 9.68 -16.49
N LYS A 41 4.48 9.10 -16.15
CA LYS A 41 3.30 9.87 -15.72
C LYS A 41 3.53 10.31 -14.28
N ASP A 42 4.04 11.53 -14.15
CA ASP A 42 4.05 12.42 -12.98
C ASP A 42 3.88 11.70 -11.63
N ILE A 43 5.00 11.17 -11.13
CA ILE A 43 5.16 10.89 -9.70
C ILE A 43 5.21 12.27 -9.03
N ALA A 44 4.12 12.67 -8.37
CA ALA A 44 4.19 13.71 -7.36
C ALA A 44 4.98 13.15 -6.16
N ASP A 45 6.30 13.24 -6.28
CA ASP A 45 7.25 13.08 -5.20
C ASP A 45 7.13 14.30 -4.29
N ASP A 46 6.18 14.25 -3.36
CA ASP A 46 5.94 15.30 -2.38
C ASP A 46 6.98 15.26 -1.24
N GLY A 47 8.29 15.28 -1.55
CA GLY A 47 9.40 15.72 -0.69
C GLY A 47 9.49 15.20 0.77
N TYR A 48 8.69 14.21 1.17
CA TYR A 48 8.55 13.78 2.55
C TYR A 48 9.81 13.05 3.02
N TYR A 49 10.49 12.36 2.11
CA TYR A 49 11.76 11.68 2.36
C TYR A 49 12.98 12.61 2.33
N SER A 50 12.83 13.89 1.94
CA SER A 50 13.94 14.85 1.89
C SER A 50 14.17 15.60 3.20
N GLN A 51 13.46 15.25 4.28
CA GLN A 51 13.76 15.80 5.61
C GLN A 51 14.36 14.72 6.50
N ASN A 52 15.69 14.70 6.53
CA ASN A 52 16.56 14.06 7.53
C ASN A 52 16.30 12.57 7.84
N MET A 53 16.38 11.70 6.82
CA MET A 53 16.71 10.30 7.06
C MET A 53 18.21 10.18 7.45
N PRO A 54 18.56 9.51 8.55
CA PRO A 54 19.92 9.01 8.75
C PRO A 54 20.24 8.06 7.58
N THR A 55 21.37 8.27 6.92
CA THR A 55 21.76 7.45 5.77
C THR A 55 21.99 6.00 6.20
N LEU A 56 21.37 5.05 5.49
CA LEU A 56 21.54 3.59 5.68
C LEU A 56 22.97 3.05 5.50
N ALA A 57 23.95 3.93 5.23
CA ALA A 57 25.37 3.58 5.19
C ALA A 57 25.99 3.34 6.58
N ASP A 58 25.34 3.79 7.67
CA ASP A 58 25.88 3.66 9.03
C ASP A 58 25.32 2.46 9.84
N SER A 59 24.38 1.68 9.28
CA SER A 59 23.72 0.59 10.03
C SER A 59 24.17 -0.83 9.63
N ALA A 60 25.14 -0.96 8.73
CA ALA A 60 25.72 -2.25 8.42
C ALA A 60 26.93 -2.52 9.34
N SER A 61 26.71 -3.40 10.31
CA SER A 61 27.73 -3.97 11.22
C SER A 61 28.07 -3.11 12.44
N SER A 62 27.28 -3.26 13.50
CA SER A 62 27.81 -3.09 14.86
C SER A 62 26.94 -3.88 15.82
N SER A 63 27.57 -4.86 16.49
CA SER A 63 27.08 -5.39 17.76
C SER A 63 26.72 -4.21 18.66
N MET A 64 25.43 -4.04 18.94
CA MET A 64 24.88 -2.90 19.67
C MET A 64 25.59 -2.79 21.03
N SER A 65 26.35 -1.71 21.21
CA SER A 65 26.97 -1.38 22.48
C SER A 65 25.88 -1.08 23.51
N ALA A 66 26.09 -1.48 24.77
CA ALA A 66 25.19 -1.18 25.89
C ALA A 66 24.87 0.32 26.06
N GLY A 67 25.64 1.23 25.43
CA GLY A 67 25.31 2.66 25.38
C GLY A 67 24.18 3.02 24.39
N GLN A 68 24.01 2.27 23.30
CA GLN A 68 22.93 2.49 22.32
C GLN A 68 21.59 1.98 22.83
N SER A 69 21.57 0.88 23.61
CA SER A 69 20.34 0.38 24.23
C SER A 69 19.79 1.31 25.31
N LEU A 70 20.65 2.04 26.03
CA LEU A 70 20.23 3.07 26.98
C LEU A 70 19.67 4.32 26.29
N ALA A 71 20.27 4.77 25.19
CA ALA A 71 19.78 5.92 24.42
C ALA A 71 18.45 5.61 23.71
N ALA A 72 18.30 4.40 23.16
CA ALA A 72 17.02 3.95 22.63
C ALA A 72 15.97 3.89 23.74
N ALA A 73 16.27 3.28 24.90
CA ALA A 73 15.35 3.25 26.03
C ALA A 73 14.91 4.65 26.50
N ASP A 74 15.83 5.62 26.55
CA ASP A 74 15.55 7.01 26.93
C ASP A 74 14.59 7.69 25.95
N ASN A 75 14.77 7.50 24.64
CA ASN A 75 13.89 8.09 23.62
C ASN A 75 12.44 7.61 23.72
N TYR A 76 12.19 6.34 24.01
CA TYR A 76 10.82 5.82 24.17
C TYR A 76 10.12 6.30 25.45
N LEU A 77 10.89 6.71 26.46
CA LEU A 77 10.39 7.29 27.71
C LEU A 77 10.20 8.81 27.60
N THR A 78 11.04 9.49 26.83
CA THR A 78 11.04 10.97 26.71
C THR A 78 10.21 11.48 25.52
N ASP A 79 10.13 10.72 24.42
CA ASP A 79 9.29 10.98 23.25
C ASP A 79 8.59 9.68 22.78
N PRO A 80 7.55 9.21 23.50
CA PRO A 80 6.81 8.02 23.10
C PRO A 80 6.17 8.18 21.71
N THR A 81 5.78 9.40 21.33
CA THR A 81 5.13 9.69 20.06
C THR A 81 6.09 9.51 18.88
N GLY A 82 7.31 10.06 18.99
CA GLY A 82 8.35 9.87 17.99
C GLY A 82 8.71 8.40 17.83
N ALA A 83 8.89 7.68 18.92
CA ALA A 83 9.27 6.28 18.89
C ALA A 83 8.19 5.36 18.27
N ILE A 84 6.90 5.62 18.54
CA ILE A 84 5.79 4.92 17.87
C ILE A 84 5.78 5.25 16.37
N ARG A 85 5.96 6.52 16.00
CA ARG A 85 6.00 6.93 14.60
C ARG A 85 7.12 6.21 13.86
N ASP A 86 8.31 6.13 14.43
CA ASP A 86 9.46 5.50 13.80
C ASP A 86 9.20 4.00 13.59
N ALA A 87 8.66 3.30 14.59
CA ALA A 87 8.23 1.90 14.45
C ALA A 87 7.16 1.70 13.36
N LEU A 88 6.22 2.64 13.21
CA LEU A 88 5.25 2.61 12.12
C LEU A 88 5.90 2.86 10.75
N MET A 89 6.97 3.65 10.67
CA MET A 89 7.70 3.86 9.41
C MET A 89 8.49 2.62 9.02
N ASP A 90 9.15 1.95 9.97
CA ASP A 90 9.81 0.66 9.72
C ASP A 90 8.81 -0.36 9.16
N GLU A 91 7.60 -0.39 9.73
CA GLU A 91 6.53 -1.23 9.22
C GLU A 91 6.06 -0.86 7.82
N HIS A 92 5.94 0.45 7.56
CA HIS A 92 5.59 0.94 6.23
C HIS A 92 6.59 0.43 5.20
N GLU A 93 7.89 0.56 5.47
CA GLU A 93 8.95 0.15 4.54
C GLU A 93 8.83 -1.33 4.15
N ARG A 94 8.46 -2.20 5.10
CA ARG A 94 8.24 -3.62 4.83
C ARG A 94 7.01 -3.89 3.97
N TRP A 95 5.90 -3.19 4.23
CA TRP A 95 4.63 -3.45 3.55
C TRP A 95 4.42 -2.65 2.27
N ALA A 96 5.17 -1.56 2.07
CA ALA A 96 4.98 -0.60 0.98
C ALA A 96 4.78 -1.27 -0.38
N GLY A 97 3.74 -0.88 -1.10
CA GLY A 97 3.43 -1.41 -2.42
C GLY A 97 2.77 -2.80 -2.44
N THR A 98 2.63 -3.49 -1.30
CA THR A 98 1.91 -4.76 -1.22
C THR A 98 0.49 -4.59 -1.81
N PRO A 99 0.09 -5.39 -2.83
CA PRO A 99 -1.19 -5.22 -3.49
C PRO A 99 -2.37 -5.36 -2.55
N TYR A 100 -3.45 -4.62 -2.83
CA TYR A 100 -4.69 -4.82 -2.08
C TYR A 100 -5.38 -6.12 -2.52
N ARG A 101 -5.77 -6.94 -1.54
CA ARG A 101 -6.62 -8.11 -1.75
C ARG A 101 -7.57 -8.28 -0.59
N LEU A 102 -8.89 -8.19 -0.84
CA LEU A 102 -9.91 -8.41 0.18
C LEU A 102 -9.73 -9.79 0.82
N GLY A 103 -9.65 -9.86 2.15
CA GLY A 103 -9.39 -11.08 2.89
C GLY A 103 -7.91 -11.48 2.97
N GLY A 104 -7.03 -10.84 2.18
CA GLY A 104 -5.59 -11.10 2.19
C GLY A 104 -4.90 -10.63 3.47
N THR A 105 -3.81 -11.31 3.84
CA THR A 105 -3.06 -11.11 5.08
C THR A 105 -1.55 -11.21 4.89
N SER A 106 -1.04 -11.12 3.66
CA SER A 106 0.37 -11.40 3.32
C SER A 106 0.95 -10.41 2.31
N PHE A 107 2.26 -10.43 2.09
CA PHE A 107 2.94 -9.61 1.09
C PHE A 107 2.49 -9.85 -0.37
N ASN A 108 1.80 -10.95 -0.65
CA ASN A 108 1.20 -11.20 -1.97
C ASN A 108 -0.19 -10.57 -2.13
N GLY A 109 -0.73 -9.95 -1.08
CA GLY A 109 -2.06 -9.38 -1.07
C GLY A 109 -2.58 -9.19 0.35
N ILE A 110 -2.98 -7.96 0.68
CA ILE A 110 -3.47 -7.60 2.01
C ILE A 110 -4.69 -6.67 1.94
N ASP A 111 -5.63 -6.79 2.88
CA ASP A 111 -6.71 -5.80 3.03
C ASP A 111 -6.43 -4.76 4.12
N CYS A 112 -7.25 -3.71 4.15
CA CYS A 112 -7.06 -2.58 5.06
C CYS A 112 -7.02 -2.99 6.54
N SER A 113 -7.92 -3.87 6.98
CA SER A 113 -7.98 -4.33 8.35
C SER A 113 -6.89 -5.34 8.70
N ALA A 114 -6.48 -6.18 7.75
CA ALA A 114 -5.35 -7.10 7.92
C ALA A 114 -4.02 -6.34 8.04
N LEU A 115 -3.82 -5.28 7.26
CA LEU A 115 -2.65 -4.42 7.39
C LEU A 115 -2.56 -3.85 8.80
N VAL A 116 -3.67 -3.28 9.30
CA VAL A 116 -3.74 -2.77 10.68
C VAL A 116 -3.42 -3.85 11.70
N GLN A 117 -3.97 -5.05 11.53
CA GLN A 117 -3.71 -6.17 12.44
C GLN A 117 -2.24 -6.60 12.43
N ASN A 118 -1.63 -6.78 11.25
CA ASN A 118 -0.23 -7.21 11.12
C ASN A 118 0.72 -6.15 11.70
N VAL A 119 0.55 -4.86 11.33
CA VAL A 119 1.38 -3.77 11.86
C VAL A 119 1.37 -3.75 13.39
N PHE A 120 0.19 -3.88 14.00
CA PHE A 120 0.07 -3.83 15.47
C PHE A 120 0.63 -5.08 16.16
N SER A 121 0.48 -6.26 15.56
CA SER A 121 1.02 -7.50 16.11
C SER A 121 2.56 -7.50 16.00
N GLU A 122 3.09 -7.10 14.84
CA GLU A 122 4.51 -7.19 14.52
C GLU A 122 5.35 -6.09 15.20
N ALA A 123 4.87 -4.84 15.24
CA ALA A 123 5.57 -3.78 15.96
C ALA A 123 5.28 -3.85 17.46
N PHE A 124 4.01 -3.82 17.85
CA PHE A 124 3.63 -3.54 19.24
C PHE A 124 3.18 -4.77 20.03
N GLN A 125 3.17 -5.97 19.45
CA GLN A 125 2.62 -7.18 20.08
C GLN A 125 1.18 -6.97 20.59
N VAL A 126 0.37 -6.26 19.80
CA VAL A 126 -1.03 -5.96 20.09
C VAL A 126 -1.93 -6.68 19.10
N GLU A 127 -2.78 -7.57 19.62
CA GLU A 127 -3.75 -8.30 18.82
C GLU A 127 -5.02 -7.48 18.58
N LEU A 128 -5.19 -7.00 17.34
CA LEU A 128 -6.40 -6.31 16.92
C LEU A 128 -7.38 -7.26 16.22
N PRO A 129 -8.70 -7.00 16.28
CA PRO A 129 -9.68 -7.80 15.54
C PRO A 129 -9.43 -7.79 14.03
N ARG A 130 -9.72 -8.91 13.36
CA ARG A 130 -9.44 -9.08 11.91
C ARG A 130 -10.22 -8.14 10.99
N THR A 131 -11.39 -7.65 11.38
CA THR A 131 -12.30 -6.91 10.48
C THR A 131 -12.46 -5.45 10.87
N THR A 132 -12.60 -4.57 9.88
CA THR A 132 -12.89 -3.14 10.07
C THR A 132 -14.12 -2.90 10.96
N SER A 133 -15.14 -3.75 10.83
CA SER A 133 -16.37 -3.70 11.64
C SER A 133 -16.16 -3.97 13.13
N ARG A 134 -15.10 -4.71 13.49
CA ARG A 134 -14.73 -4.97 14.88
C ARG A 134 -13.71 -3.95 15.38
N GLN A 135 -12.68 -3.64 14.57
CA GLN A 135 -11.65 -2.66 14.91
C GLN A 135 -12.22 -1.28 15.26
N VAL A 136 -13.33 -0.88 14.62
CA VAL A 136 -13.98 0.40 14.90
C VAL A 136 -14.59 0.50 16.30
N ASN A 137 -14.72 -0.61 17.02
CA ASN A 137 -15.18 -0.66 18.41
C ASN A 137 -14.03 -0.95 19.40
N THR A 138 -12.78 -0.99 18.93
CA THR A 138 -11.61 -1.23 19.80
C THR A 138 -11.15 0.08 20.44
N GLY A 139 -10.81 0.01 21.74
CA GLY A 139 -10.28 1.14 22.49
C GLY A 139 -11.25 2.31 22.63
N VAL A 140 -10.70 3.51 22.79
CA VAL A 140 -11.48 4.73 23.06
C VAL A 140 -11.70 5.56 21.79
N ALA A 141 -12.83 6.27 21.69
CA ALA A 141 -13.07 7.22 20.60
C ALA A 141 -12.27 8.51 20.84
N ILE A 142 -11.64 9.03 19.78
CA ILE A 142 -10.79 10.22 19.85
C ILE A 142 -11.24 11.25 18.81
N SER A 143 -11.14 12.55 19.14
CA SER A 143 -11.38 13.63 18.18
C SER A 143 -10.30 13.64 17.09
N ARG A 144 -10.65 14.11 15.89
CA ARG A 144 -9.68 14.28 14.80
C ARG A 144 -8.52 15.23 15.19
N THR A 145 -8.75 16.17 16.09
CA THR A 145 -7.74 17.14 16.56
C THR A 145 -6.79 16.57 17.61
N GLU A 146 -7.10 15.41 18.17
CA GLU A 146 -6.35 14.74 19.24
C GLU A 146 -5.60 13.50 18.72
N LEU A 147 -5.52 13.35 17.39
CA LEU A 147 -4.88 12.22 16.74
C LEU A 147 -3.38 12.17 17.05
N GLU A 148 -2.95 11.00 17.52
CA GLU A 148 -1.55 10.66 17.80
C GLU A 148 -1.14 9.43 16.99
N PRO A 149 0.15 9.31 16.61
CA PRO A 149 0.67 8.12 15.94
C PRO A 149 0.21 6.82 16.62
N GLY A 150 -0.30 5.89 15.84
CA GLY A 150 -0.93 4.66 16.34
C GLY A 150 -2.45 4.74 16.50
N ASP A 151 -3.08 5.91 16.38
CA ASP A 151 -4.54 5.96 16.33
C ASP A 151 -5.08 5.35 15.02
N LEU A 152 -6.19 4.62 15.11
CA LEU A 152 -6.88 4.07 13.95
C LEU A 152 -7.86 5.10 13.38
N VAL A 153 -7.72 5.43 12.09
CA VAL A 153 -8.62 6.33 11.37
C VAL A 153 -9.54 5.54 10.46
N PHE A 154 -10.84 5.80 10.56
CA PHE A 154 -11.88 5.08 9.84
C PHE A 154 -12.58 5.97 8.82
N PHE A 155 -12.92 5.38 7.67
CA PHE A 155 -13.58 6.06 6.56
C PHE A 155 -14.77 5.27 6.02
N ARG A 156 -15.69 5.99 5.36
CA ARG A 156 -16.90 5.43 4.72
C ARG A 156 -17.02 5.90 3.26
N PRO A 157 -16.11 5.48 2.36
CA PRO A 157 -16.31 5.66 0.93
C PRO A 157 -17.56 4.90 0.45
N PRO A 158 -18.13 5.24 -0.72
CA PRO A 158 -19.36 4.63 -1.21
C PRO A 158 -19.25 3.11 -1.29
N GLY A 159 -20.16 2.40 -0.61
CA GLY A 159 -20.22 0.94 -0.62
C GLY A 159 -19.11 0.21 0.15
N ASN A 160 -18.26 0.91 0.92
CA ASN A 160 -17.16 0.25 1.64
C ASN A 160 -16.85 0.92 3.00
N ARG A 161 -16.18 0.16 3.88
CA ARG A 161 -15.58 0.66 5.12
C ARG A 161 -14.08 0.51 5.00
N HIS A 162 -13.35 1.56 5.37
CA HIS A 162 -11.90 1.58 5.26
C HIS A 162 -11.27 1.98 6.59
N VAL A 163 -10.07 1.48 6.84
CA VAL A 163 -9.27 1.78 8.03
C VAL A 163 -7.82 2.02 7.64
N GLY A 164 -7.14 2.86 8.40
CA GLY A 164 -5.70 3.00 8.37
C GLY A 164 -5.15 3.43 9.72
N ILE A 165 -3.84 3.50 9.83
CA ILE A 165 -3.12 3.88 11.05
C ILE A 165 -2.61 5.30 10.86
N TYR A 166 -2.97 6.20 11.76
CA TYR A 166 -2.43 7.55 11.78
C TYR A 166 -0.94 7.49 12.13
N VAL A 167 -0.12 8.20 11.36
CA VAL A 167 1.35 8.18 11.49
C VAL A 167 1.92 9.55 11.88
N GLY A 168 1.06 10.51 12.21
CA GLY A 168 1.46 11.89 12.49
C GLY A 168 1.27 12.83 11.29
N ASP A 169 1.40 14.13 11.54
CA ASP A 169 1.41 15.20 10.53
C ASP A 169 0.25 15.17 9.52
N GLY A 170 -0.95 14.79 9.98
CA GLY A 170 -2.12 14.69 9.10
C GLY A 170 -2.03 13.56 8.07
N ARG A 171 -1.17 12.56 8.28
CA ARG A 171 -0.95 11.43 7.38
C ARG A 171 -1.35 10.10 8.03
N PHE A 172 -1.67 9.12 7.19
CA PHE A 172 -2.04 7.78 7.66
C PHE A 172 -1.60 6.69 6.66
N MET A 173 -1.14 5.57 7.20
CA MET A 173 -0.81 4.35 6.46
C MET A 173 -2.07 3.52 6.22
N HIS A 174 -2.24 2.98 5.02
CA HIS A 174 -3.35 2.09 4.70
C HIS A 174 -3.09 1.24 3.44
N ALA A 175 -3.88 0.17 3.26
CA ALA A 175 -3.90 -0.60 2.01
C ALA A 175 -4.88 0.04 1.00
N SER A 176 -4.38 0.78 0.02
CA SER A 176 -5.17 1.36 -1.07
C SER A 176 -5.63 0.29 -2.06
N SER A 177 -6.92 0.27 -2.41
CA SER A 177 -7.46 -0.67 -3.40
C SER A 177 -6.82 -0.58 -4.79
N SER A 178 -6.25 0.57 -5.15
CA SER A 178 -5.62 0.80 -6.46
C SER A 178 -4.11 0.85 -6.44
N ARG A 179 -3.48 1.17 -5.30
CA ARG A 179 -2.04 1.41 -5.19
C ARG A 179 -1.32 0.54 -4.17
N GLY A 180 -2.04 -0.39 -3.53
CA GLY A 180 -1.46 -1.21 -2.46
C GLY A 180 -1.20 -0.41 -1.19
N VAL A 181 -0.34 -0.93 -0.32
CA VAL A 181 0.02 -0.28 0.94
C VAL A 181 0.79 1.01 0.69
N MET A 182 0.33 2.10 1.29
CA MET A 182 0.90 3.43 1.13
C MET A 182 0.51 4.38 2.26
N ILE A 183 1.12 5.56 2.29
CA ILE A 183 0.71 6.69 3.14
C ILE A 183 -0.07 7.74 2.35
N SER A 184 -1.20 8.19 2.91
CA SER A 184 -2.03 9.26 2.35
C SER A 184 -2.18 10.43 3.32
N LYS A 185 -2.48 11.63 2.79
CA LYS A 185 -2.84 12.81 3.58
C LYS A 185 -4.34 12.79 3.92
N LEU A 186 -4.68 12.98 5.19
CA LEU A 186 -6.07 13.07 5.69
C LEU A 186 -6.83 14.28 5.14
N ASN A 187 -6.12 15.36 4.80
CA ASN A 187 -6.72 16.60 4.29
C ASN A 187 -6.92 16.61 2.76
N ASN A 188 -6.51 15.55 2.04
CA ASN A 188 -6.88 15.43 0.63
C ASN A 188 -8.41 15.32 0.51
N SER A 189 -8.97 15.98 -0.52
CA SER A 189 -10.39 15.96 -0.92
C SER A 189 -11.09 14.61 -0.70
N TYR A 190 -10.50 13.50 -1.15
CA TYR A 190 -11.10 12.18 -1.03
C TYR A 190 -11.23 11.73 0.43
N TRP A 191 -10.12 11.71 1.16
CA TRP A 191 -10.09 11.21 2.54
C TRP A 191 -10.80 12.13 3.51
N SER A 192 -10.71 13.45 3.31
CA SER A 192 -11.44 14.40 4.15
C SER A 192 -12.95 14.29 3.97
N ARG A 193 -13.44 13.99 2.76
CA ARG A 193 -14.86 13.78 2.49
C ARG A 193 -15.43 12.54 3.18
N TYR A 194 -14.65 11.47 3.25
CA TYR A 194 -15.11 10.17 3.74
C TYR A 194 -14.66 9.84 5.16
N TYR A 195 -13.95 10.73 5.84
CA TYR A 195 -13.57 10.56 7.23
C TYR A 195 -14.80 10.31 8.11
N TRP A 196 -14.73 9.29 8.96
CA TRP A 196 -15.85 8.90 9.82
C TRP A 196 -15.56 9.08 11.30
N GLN A 197 -14.53 8.43 11.84
CA GLN A 197 -14.14 8.53 13.24
C GLN A 197 -12.71 8.03 13.45
N ALA A 198 -12.16 8.24 14.64
CA ALA A 198 -10.91 7.65 15.07
C ALA A 198 -11.05 6.85 16.37
N ARG A 199 -10.15 5.89 16.56
CA ARG A 199 -10.04 5.08 17.77
C ARG A 199 -8.60 4.99 18.23
N ARG A 200 -8.37 5.10 19.53
CA ARG A 200 -7.10 4.77 20.17
C ARG A 200 -7.18 3.39 20.77
N PRO A 201 -6.62 2.36 20.12
CA PRO A 201 -6.76 0.98 20.58
C PRO A 201 -5.97 0.72 21.88
N VAL A 202 -4.85 1.40 22.06
CA VAL A 202 -3.91 1.28 23.19
C VAL A 202 -3.32 2.65 23.46
N GLU A 203 -3.04 2.97 24.73
CA GLU A 203 -2.40 4.24 25.11
C GLU A 203 -0.99 4.36 24.53
N PRO A 204 -0.55 5.56 24.07
CA PRO A 204 0.77 5.75 23.46
C PRO A 204 1.91 5.29 24.38
N THR A 205 1.83 5.59 25.67
CA THR A 205 2.84 5.15 26.65
C THR A 205 2.93 3.62 26.74
N GLN A 206 1.83 2.90 26.54
CA GLN A 206 1.84 1.44 26.50
C GLN A 206 2.38 0.91 25.18
N LEU A 207 2.06 1.55 24.04
CA LEU A 207 2.64 1.20 22.74
C LEU A 207 4.16 1.39 22.74
N SER A 208 4.65 2.51 23.27
CA SER A 208 6.09 2.81 23.34
C SER A 208 6.83 1.79 24.21
N LEU A 209 6.29 1.44 25.40
CA LEU A 209 6.87 0.43 26.27
C LEU A 209 6.89 -0.97 25.65
N ARG A 210 5.86 -1.33 24.87
CA ARG A 210 5.79 -2.63 24.18
C ARG A 210 6.84 -2.74 23.09
N GLN A 211 7.04 -1.67 22.32
CA GLN A 211 8.08 -1.60 21.31
C GLN A 211 9.49 -1.69 21.93
N LEU A 212 9.73 -1.02 23.07
CA LEU A 212 10.97 -1.19 23.83
C LEU A 212 11.24 -2.64 24.25
N ALA A 213 10.21 -3.29 24.78
CA ALA A 213 10.31 -4.68 25.20
C ALA A 213 10.59 -5.63 24.02
N TYR A 214 10.04 -5.32 22.84
CA TYR A 214 10.31 -6.07 21.61
C TYR A 214 11.77 -5.94 21.16
N GLY A 215 12.30 -4.72 21.05
CA GLY A 215 13.69 -4.50 20.65
C GLY A 215 14.70 -5.12 21.60
N SER A 216 14.38 -5.20 22.89
CA SER A 216 15.25 -5.79 23.91
C SER A 216 15.28 -7.33 23.89
N SER A 217 14.25 -8.00 23.39
CA SER A 217 14.16 -9.48 23.41
C SER A 217 14.79 -10.14 22.18
N TYR A 218 14.95 -9.41 21.07
CA TYR A 218 15.53 -9.92 19.82
C TYR A 218 16.84 -9.25 19.41
N GLY A 219 17.31 -8.24 20.15
CA GLY A 219 18.54 -7.47 19.85
C GLY A 219 19.80 -7.90 20.62
N GLY A 220 19.90 -9.17 21.04
CA GLY A 220 21.04 -9.73 21.78
C GLY A 220 21.94 -10.63 20.94
#